data_AF-A0A6J7DRT7-F1
#
_entry.id   AF-A0A6J7DRT7-F1
#
_cell.length_a   1.000
_cell.length_b   1.000
_cell.length_c   1.000
_cell.angle_alpha   90.00
_cell.angle_beta   90.00
_cell.angle_gamma   90.00
#
_symmetry.space_group_name_H-M   'P 1'
#
loop_
_entity.id
_entity.type
_entity.pdbx_description
1 polymer ?
#
loop_
_entity_poly.entity_id
_entity_poly.type
_entity_poly.pdbx_seq_one_letter_code
_entity_poly.pdbx_strand_id
1 'polypeptide(L)'
;MSARMKDRYEKEIRPALVEQFGYTTVMQAPKIQKIVVNMGVGEAKTDSKMLDAAGEQLATITGQHPNIRRSKKSIAQFKLREGMAVGVAVTLRGERLYEFLDRLLSVAIPRVRDFRGLNPKSFDGRGNYAIGIKEQIIFPEIDYDAVDNVRGLDVVIATSAETDEEAYALLAAFGMPFAKPAEPKPEPKVEAPAQDDDAAAEEAPVAEAEAPVADDEAPAEAEAEAEAEAEVEEESAEEPATEPEASAEADADEEN
;
A
#
# COMPACT_ATOMS: atom_id res chain seq x y z
N MET A 1 -33.01 0.97 -4.14
CA MET A 1 -33.06 0.54 -5.56
C MET A 1 -32.04 -0.58 -5.69
N SER A 2 -32.38 -1.74 -6.28
CA SER A 2 -31.37 -2.78 -6.48
C SER A 2 -30.28 -2.26 -7.42
N ALA A 3 -29.02 -2.32 -7.00
CA ALA A 3 -27.90 -1.93 -7.84
C ALA A 3 -27.88 -2.78 -9.12
N ARG A 4 -27.77 -2.16 -10.30
CA ARG A 4 -27.75 -2.83 -11.61
C ARG A 4 -26.81 -4.06 -11.64
N MET A 5 -25.65 -3.92 -11.01
CA MET A 5 -24.65 -4.99 -10.91
C MET A 5 -25.10 -6.18 -10.04
N LYS A 6 -25.92 -5.94 -9.00
CA LYS A 6 -26.47 -7.02 -8.17
C LYS A 6 -27.49 -7.85 -8.94
N ASP A 7 -28.37 -7.19 -9.68
CA ASP A 7 -29.34 -7.85 -10.56
C ASP A 7 -28.64 -8.70 -11.63
N ARG A 8 -27.60 -8.15 -12.26
CA ARG A 8 -26.78 -8.85 -13.24
C ARG A 8 -26.09 -10.08 -12.63
N TYR A 9 -25.60 -9.96 -11.40
CA TYR A 9 -25.01 -11.09 -10.69
C TYR A 9 -26.01 -12.23 -10.49
N GLU A 10 -27.21 -11.93 -10.01
CA GLU A 10 -28.21 -12.95 -9.69
C GLU A 10 -28.82 -13.62 -10.93
N LYS A 11 -29.03 -12.86 -12.01
CA LYS A 11 -29.74 -13.30 -13.22
C LYS A 11 -28.84 -13.93 -14.28
N GLU A 12 -27.61 -13.43 -14.45
CA GLU A 12 -26.74 -13.79 -15.57
C GLU A 12 -25.45 -14.47 -15.09
N ILE A 13 -24.73 -13.83 -14.17
CA ILE A 13 -23.37 -14.26 -13.80
C ILE A 13 -23.40 -15.54 -12.96
N ARG A 14 -24.29 -15.61 -11.95
CA ARG A 14 -24.37 -16.79 -11.08
C ARG A 14 -24.73 -18.07 -11.84
N PRO A 15 -25.74 -18.09 -12.73
CA PRO A 15 -26.01 -19.27 -13.56
C PRO A 15 -24.83 -19.66 -14.47
N ALA A 16 -24.19 -18.68 -15.11
CA ALA A 16 -23.05 -18.94 -15.99
C ALA A 16 -21.86 -19.57 -15.25
N LEU A 17 -21.58 -19.14 -14.02
CA LEU A 17 -20.52 -19.73 -13.20
C LEU A 17 -20.85 -21.13 -12.73
N VAL A 18 -22.11 -21.41 -12.39
CA VAL A 18 -22.56 -22.77 -12.02
C VAL A 18 -22.41 -23.73 -13.19
N GLU A 19 -22.74 -23.29 -14.40
CA GLU A 19 -22.58 -24.09 -15.62
C GLU A 19 -21.10 -24.30 -15.96
N GLN A 20 -20.27 -23.26 -15.84
CA GLN A 20 -18.84 -23.33 -16.18
C GLN A 20 -18.05 -24.25 -15.24
N PHE A 21 -18.31 -24.20 -13.93
CA PHE A 21 -17.55 -24.95 -12.92
C PHE A 21 -18.29 -26.19 -12.40
N GLY A 22 -19.53 -26.43 -12.85
CA GLY A 22 -20.30 -27.63 -12.49
C GLY A 22 -20.64 -27.73 -11.01
N TYR A 23 -20.87 -26.60 -10.32
CA TYR A 23 -21.14 -26.61 -8.88
C TYR A 23 -22.40 -27.42 -8.54
N THR A 24 -22.30 -28.23 -7.48
CA THR A 24 -23.41 -29.06 -7.01
C THR A 24 -24.55 -28.26 -6.39
N THR A 25 -24.23 -27.09 -5.82
CA THR A 25 -25.18 -26.24 -5.09
C THR A 25 -25.02 -24.79 -5.53
N VAL A 26 -26.14 -24.08 -5.72
CA VAL A 26 -26.16 -22.66 -6.12
C VAL A 26 -25.39 -21.75 -5.15
N MET A 27 -25.29 -22.15 -3.89
CA MET A 27 -24.57 -21.43 -2.83
C MET A 27 -23.04 -21.57 -2.90
N GLN A 28 -22.51 -22.53 -3.67
CA GLN A 28 -21.08 -22.68 -3.91
C GLN A 28 -20.57 -21.67 -4.94
N ALA A 29 -21.45 -21.08 -5.75
CA ALA A 29 -21.05 -20.09 -6.72
C ALA A 29 -20.36 -18.90 -6.03
N PRO A 30 -19.19 -18.46 -6.53
CA PRO A 30 -18.41 -17.43 -5.88
C PRO A 30 -19.15 -16.09 -5.93
N LYS A 31 -18.98 -15.31 -4.85
CA LYS A 31 -19.57 -13.98 -4.69
C LYS A 31 -18.56 -13.00 -4.15
N ILE A 32 -18.76 -11.72 -4.43
CA ILE A 32 -17.96 -10.66 -3.82
C ILE A 32 -18.45 -10.43 -2.39
N GLN A 33 -17.58 -10.62 -1.39
CA GLN A 33 -17.94 -10.49 0.02
C GLN A 33 -17.83 -9.06 0.52
N LYS A 34 -16.73 -8.39 0.17
CA LYS A 34 -16.43 -7.00 0.55
C LYS A 34 -15.44 -6.39 -0.42
N ILE A 35 -15.50 -5.08 -0.55
CA ILE A 35 -14.44 -4.30 -1.20
C ILE A 35 -13.83 -3.40 -0.13
N VAL A 36 -12.52 -3.47 0.04
CA VAL A 36 -11.78 -2.57 0.94
C VAL A 36 -11.05 -1.56 0.07
N VAL A 37 -11.34 -0.29 0.29
CA VAL A 37 -10.63 0.82 -0.35
C VAL A 37 -9.74 1.45 0.71
N ASN A 38 -8.45 1.53 0.43
CA ASN A 38 -7.44 2.06 1.33
C ASN A 38 -6.65 3.17 0.64
N MET A 39 -6.34 4.22 1.40
CA MET A 39 -5.46 5.30 0.95
C MET A 39 -4.38 5.51 1.99
N GLY A 40 -3.13 5.28 1.59
CA GLY A 40 -1.95 5.58 2.40
C GLY A 40 -1.57 7.05 2.24
N VAL A 41 -1.49 7.79 3.34
CA VAL A 41 -1.12 9.21 3.34
C VAL A 41 0.12 9.37 4.22
N GLY A 42 1.30 9.17 3.63
CA GLY A 42 2.58 9.22 4.37
C GLY A 42 2.88 10.59 5.02
N GLU A 43 2.30 11.65 4.47
CA GLU A 43 2.39 13.04 4.96
C GLU A 43 1.45 13.34 6.13
N ALA A 44 0.51 12.44 6.43
CA ALA A 44 -0.46 12.60 7.52
C ALA A 44 0.18 12.66 8.91
N LYS A 45 1.45 12.23 9.03
CA LYS A 45 2.21 12.29 10.28
C LYS A 45 2.63 13.71 10.65
N THR A 46 2.76 14.60 9.67
CA THR A 46 3.17 16.00 9.85
C THR A 46 1.98 16.96 9.76
N ASP A 47 0.99 16.64 8.92
CA ASP A 47 -0.18 17.49 8.73
C ASP A 47 -1.47 16.67 8.85
N SER A 48 -2.26 16.99 9.89
CA SER A 48 -3.57 16.38 10.13
C SER A 48 -4.62 16.81 9.11
N LYS A 49 -4.52 18.03 8.54
CA LYS A 49 -5.47 18.53 7.55
C LYS A 49 -5.44 17.71 6.27
N MET A 50 -4.25 17.26 5.87
CA MET A 50 -4.07 16.38 4.73
C MET A 50 -4.81 15.06 4.91
N LEU A 51 -4.87 14.54 6.14
CA LEU A 51 -5.60 13.31 6.44
C LEU A 51 -7.12 13.51 6.36
N ASP A 52 -7.61 14.64 6.89
CA ASP A 52 -9.03 14.98 6.84
C ASP A 52 -9.51 15.17 5.40
N ALA A 53 -8.74 15.87 4.56
CA ALA A 53 -9.02 16.03 3.14
C ALA A 53 -9.07 14.68 2.39
N ALA A 54 -8.15 13.74 2.69
CA ALA A 54 -8.22 12.38 2.15
C ALA A 54 -9.47 11.64 2.63
N GLY A 55 -9.86 11.84 3.89
CA GLY A 55 -11.08 11.29 4.46
C GLY A 55 -12.32 11.77 3.71
N GLU A 56 -12.42 13.07 3.45
CA GLU A 56 -13.52 13.68 2.71
C GLU A 56 -13.57 13.20 1.25
N GLN A 57 -12.43 13.19 0.55
CA GLN A 57 -12.36 12.67 -0.83
C GLN A 57 -12.82 11.21 -0.91
N LEU A 58 -12.36 10.36 0.01
CA LEU A 58 -12.73 8.95 0.03
C LEU A 58 -14.19 8.75 0.46
N ALA A 59 -14.74 9.61 1.32
CA ALA A 59 -16.15 9.65 1.65
C ALA A 59 -17.01 10.02 0.43
N THR A 60 -16.59 11.01 -0.35
CA THR A 60 -17.27 11.43 -1.59
C THR A 60 -17.26 10.31 -2.63
N ILE A 61 -16.11 9.64 -2.83
CA ILE A 61 -16.00 8.51 -3.75
C ILE A 61 -16.89 7.35 -3.29
N THR A 62 -16.83 6.97 -2.02
CA THR A 62 -17.45 5.71 -1.55
C THR A 62 -18.87 5.88 -0.99
N GLY A 63 -19.32 7.10 -0.73
CA GLY A 63 -20.57 7.40 -0.02
C GLY A 63 -20.57 6.92 1.44
N GLN A 64 -19.40 6.62 2.00
CA GLN A 64 -19.25 6.07 3.34
C GLN A 64 -18.11 6.77 4.09
N HIS A 65 -18.37 7.11 5.35
CA HIS A 65 -17.36 7.72 6.20
C HIS A 65 -16.16 6.77 6.41
N PRO A 66 -14.92 7.20 6.11
CA PRO A 66 -13.72 6.40 6.31
C PRO A 66 -13.35 6.21 7.78
N ASN A 67 -12.61 5.13 8.04
CA ASN A 67 -11.97 4.90 9.31
C ASN A 67 -10.48 5.26 9.20
N ILE A 68 -10.00 6.06 10.16
CA ILE A 68 -8.60 6.47 10.27
C ILE A 68 -7.76 5.28 10.76
N ARG A 69 -6.75 4.91 9.99
CA ARG A 69 -5.80 3.85 10.31
C ARG A 69 -4.63 4.42 11.08
N ARG A 70 -4.51 3.98 12.34
CA ARG A 70 -3.39 4.30 13.22
C ARG A 70 -2.30 3.23 13.14
N SER A 71 -1.06 3.65 13.35
CA SER A 71 0.09 2.76 13.43
C SER A 71 -0.01 1.84 14.64
N LYS A 72 0.41 0.58 14.45
CA LYS A 72 0.45 -0.44 15.52
C LYS A 72 1.83 -0.58 16.18
N LYS A 73 2.88 -0.09 15.50
CA LYS A 73 4.27 -0.23 15.93
C LYS A 73 5.01 1.06 15.63
N SER A 74 5.94 1.42 16.50
CA SER A 74 6.89 2.50 16.27
C SER A 74 8.03 2.01 15.36
N ILE A 75 8.35 2.75 14.31
CA ILE A 75 9.42 2.43 13.37
C ILE A 75 10.21 3.71 13.07
N ALA A 76 11.47 3.76 13.53
CA ALA A 76 12.31 4.94 13.43
C ALA A 76 12.61 5.36 11.97
N GLN A 77 12.82 4.40 11.08
CA GLN A 77 13.10 4.66 9.65
C GLN A 77 11.98 5.47 8.96
N PHE A 78 10.72 5.22 9.33
CA PHE A 78 9.57 5.96 8.80
C PHE A 78 9.22 7.21 9.63
N LYS A 79 9.97 7.48 10.70
CA LYS A 79 9.69 8.51 11.72
C LYS A 79 8.28 8.35 12.29
N LEU A 80 7.88 7.11 12.55
CA LEU A 80 6.53 6.75 12.96
C LEU A 80 6.52 6.31 14.42
N ARG A 81 5.60 6.87 15.22
CA ARG A 81 5.31 6.39 16.59
C ARG A 81 4.00 5.62 16.60
N GLU A 82 3.82 4.73 17.57
CA GLU A 82 2.56 4.00 17.79
C GLU A 82 1.38 4.97 18.02
N GLY A 83 0.21 4.64 17.49
CA GLY A 83 -1.00 5.46 17.60
C GLY A 83 -1.10 6.64 16.61
N MET A 84 -0.03 6.97 15.87
CA MET A 84 -0.08 8.02 14.85
C MET A 84 -0.96 7.62 13.67
N ALA A 85 -1.71 8.57 13.12
CA ALA A 85 -2.55 8.35 11.94
C ALA A 85 -1.68 8.26 10.67
N VAL A 86 -1.93 7.24 9.84
CA VAL A 86 -1.09 6.92 8.65
C VAL A 86 -1.91 6.92 7.36
N GLY A 87 -3.22 6.68 7.46
CA GLY A 87 -4.07 6.62 6.29
C GLY A 87 -5.53 6.44 6.65
N VAL A 88 -6.35 6.26 5.62
CA VAL A 88 -7.80 6.12 5.74
C VAL A 88 -8.25 4.90 4.95
N ALA A 89 -9.23 4.17 5.48
CA ALA A 89 -9.80 3.02 4.79
C ALA A 89 -11.31 2.92 4.98
N VAL A 90 -12.00 2.44 3.94
CA VAL A 90 -13.42 2.08 3.97
C VAL A 90 -13.59 0.62 3.61
N THR A 91 -14.57 -0.03 4.23
CA THR A 91 -15.02 -1.36 3.83
C THR A 91 -16.45 -1.28 3.34
N LEU A 92 -16.63 -1.56 2.05
CA LEU A 92 -17.92 -1.57 1.36
C LEU A 92 -18.50 -2.98 1.36
N ARG A 93 -19.80 -3.09 1.65
CA ARG A 93 -20.59 -4.32 1.66
C ARG A 93 -22.01 -4.02 1.16
N GLY A 94 -22.74 -5.07 0.77
CA GLY A 94 -24.14 -4.94 0.35
C GLY A 94 -24.28 -4.13 -0.94
N GLU A 95 -25.25 -3.21 -0.98
CA GLU A 95 -25.56 -2.44 -2.20
C GLU A 95 -24.44 -1.47 -2.60
N ARG A 96 -23.84 -0.78 -1.62
CA ARG A 96 -22.74 0.18 -1.84
C ARG A 96 -21.52 -0.46 -2.50
N LEU A 97 -21.29 -1.75 -2.27
CA LEU A 97 -20.24 -2.52 -2.94
C LEU A 97 -20.48 -2.60 -4.44
N TYR A 98 -21.70 -2.97 -4.85
CA TYR A 98 -22.06 -3.13 -6.25
C TYR A 98 -22.10 -1.78 -6.97
N GLU A 99 -22.54 -0.72 -6.30
CA GLU A 99 -22.50 0.65 -6.84
C GLU A 99 -21.08 1.16 -7.03
N PHE A 100 -20.18 0.92 -6.07
CA PHE A 100 -18.77 1.28 -6.22
C PHE A 100 -18.10 0.48 -7.34
N LEU A 101 -18.38 -0.82 -7.44
CA LEU A 101 -17.84 -1.65 -8.52
C LEU A 101 -18.32 -1.18 -9.89
N ASP A 102 -19.60 -0.82 -10.03
CA ASP A 102 -20.14 -0.29 -11.29
C ASP A 102 -19.46 1.02 -11.70
N ARG A 103 -19.30 1.95 -10.75
CA ARG A 103 -18.60 3.22 -10.99
C ARG A 103 -17.12 3.01 -11.33
N LEU A 104 -16.46 2.07 -10.65
CA LEU A 104 -15.07 1.71 -10.92
C LEU A 104 -14.90 1.18 -12.35
N LEU A 105 -15.74 0.23 -12.77
CA LEU A 105 -15.63 -0.40 -14.09
C LEU A 105 -16.09 0.51 -15.23
N SER A 106 -17.24 1.16 -15.08
CA SER A 106 -17.89 1.91 -16.16
C SER A 106 -17.30 3.30 -16.35
N VAL A 107 -16.81 3.94 -15.29
CA VAL A 107 -16.39 5.35 -15.32
C VAL A 107 -14.92 5.54 -14.97
N ALA A 108 -14.46 4.93 -13.88
CA ALA A 108 -13.14 5.24 -13.33
C ALA A 108 -11.99 4.59 -14.14
N ILE A 109 -12.08 3.30 -14.47
CA ILE A 109 -11.03 2.58 -15.22
C ILE A 109 -10.77 3.20 -16.61
N PRO A 110 -11.78 3.52 -17.44
CA PRO A 110 -11.54 4.16 -18.73
C PRO A 110 -10.83 5.52 -18.65
N ARG A 111 -10.90 6.21 -17.51
CA ARG A 111 -10.25 7.50 -17.28
C ARG A 111 -8.82 7.38 -16.76
N VAL A 112 -8.34 6.16 -16.49
CA VAL A 112 -6.94 5.92 -16.10
C VAL A 112 -6.02 6.23 -17.28
N ARG A 113 -5.02 7.08 -17.06
CA ARG A 113 -3.99 7.39 -18.06
C ARG A 113 -3.20 6.13 -18.44
N ASP A 114 -2.99 5.93 -19.74
CA ASP A 114 -2.26 4.78 -20.31
C ASP A 114 -2.81 3.41 -19.86
N PHE A 115 -4.14 3.26 -19.80
CA PHE A 115 -4.77 2.01 -19.40
C PHE A 115 -4.53 0.89 -20.43
N ARG A 116 -3.77 -0.14 -20.04
CA ARG A 116 -3.46 -1.34 -20.87
C ARG A 116 -4.24 -2.59 -20.46
N GLY A 117 -5.24 -2.43 -19.59
CA GLY A 117 -5.90 -3.54 -18.91
C GLY A 117 -5.31 -3.79 -17.51
N LEU A 118 -6.11 -4.42 -16.67
CA LEU A 118 -5.73 -4.82 -15.32
C LEU A 118 -4.88 -6.10 -15.36
N ASN A 119 -3.87 -6.19 -14.48
CA ASN A 119 -2.97 -7.33 -14.47
C ASN A 119 -3.71 -8.59 -13.98
N PRO A 120 -3.80 -9.67 -14.78
CA PRO A 120 -4.44 -10.92 -14.37
C PRO A 120 -3.61 -11.69 -13.32
N LYS A 121 -2.37 -11.28 -13.02
CA LYS A 121 -1.51 -11.90 -12.00
C LYS A 121 -1.65 -11.26 -10.61
N SER A 122 -2.52 -10.26 -10.43
CA SER A 122 -2.69 -9.56 -9.16
C SER A 122 -3.66 -10.26 -8.19
N PHE A 123 -3.87 -11.57 -8.37
CA PHE A 123 -4.59 -12.41 -7.40
C PHE A 123 -3.63 -12.92 -6.32
N ASP A 124 -4.19 -13.23 -5.15
CA ASP A 124 -3.41 -13.64 -3.96
C ASP A 124 -3.28 -15.17 -3.79
N GLY A 125 -3.72 -15.97 -4.77
CA GLY A 125 -3.74 -17.44 -4.68
C GLY A 125 -4.96 -17.99 -3.94
N ARG A 126 -5.82 -17.14 -3.39
CA ARG A 126 -7.01 -17.51 -2.62
C ARG A 126 -8.25 -16.76 -3.11
N GLY A 127 -8.27 -16.38 -4.38
CA GLY A 127 -9.41 -15.76 -5.01
C GLY A 127 -9.67 -14.31 -4.62
N ASN A 128 -8.74 -13.61 -3.95
CA ASN A 128 -8.85 -12.16 -3.74
C ASN A 128 -8.03 -11.41 -4.77
N TYR A 129 -8.52 -10.23 -5.15
CA TYR A 129 -7.90 -9.40 -6.18
C TYR A 129 -7.55 -8.02 -5.65
N ALA A 130 -6.34 -7.55 -5.92
CA ALA A 130 -5.86 -6.23 -5.51
C ALA A 130 -5.50 -5.37 -6.73
N ILE A 131 -5.96 -4.12 -6.72
CA ILE A 131 -5.66 -3.12 -7.75
C ILE A 131 -5.12 -1.87 -7.06
N GLY A 132 -3.95 -1.41 -7.50
CA GLY A 132 -3.43 -0.10 -7.16
C GLY A 132 -3.79 0.92 -8.23
N ILE A 133 -4.40 2.03 -7.83
CA ILE A 133 -4.69 3.19 -8.68
C ILE A 133 -3.78 4.32 -8.24
N LYS A 134 -3.07 4.92 -9.18
CA LYS A 134 -2.04 5.93 -8.89
C LYS A 134 -2.62 7.31 -8.55
N GLU A 135 -3.77 7.64 -9.11
CA GLU A 135 -4.34 8.99 -9.06
C GLU A 135 -5.82 8.89 -8.70
N GLN A 136 -6.28 9.59 -7.66
CA GLN A 136 -7.70 9.58 -7.24
C GLN A 136 -8.63 10.37 -8.18
N ILE A 137 -8.06 11.19 -9.07
CA ILE A 137 -8.78 12.05 -10.03
C ILE A 137 -9.53 11.28 -11.13
N ILE A 138 -9.39 9.95 -11.16
CA ILE A 138 -10.14 9.10 -12.10
C ILE A 138 -11.64 9.09 -11.78
N PHE A 139 -12.02 9.37 -10.53
CA PHE A 139 -13.40 9.46 -10.10
C PHE A 139 -13.97 10.83 -10.47
N PRO A 140 -15.09 10.91 -11.20
CA PRO A 140 -15.71 12.18 -11.58
C PRO A 140 -16.28 12.97 -10.40
N GLU A 141 -16.47 12.33 -9.25
CA GLU A 141 -16.97 12.96 -8.03
C GLU A 141 -15.91 13.81 -7.33
N ILE A 142 -14.64 13.68 -7.70
CA ILE A 142 -13.55 14.52 -7.19
C ILE A 142 -13.42 15.75 -8.06
N ASP A 143 -13.53 16.92 -7.45
CA ASP A 143 -13.19 18.19 -8.09
C ASP A 143 -11.67 18.33 -8.21
N TYR A 144 -11.19 18.64 -9.41
CA TYR A 144 -9.76 18.81 -9.68
C TYR A 144 -9.18 20.01 -8.94
N ASP A 145 -9.97 21.07 -8.75
CA ASP A 145 -9.50 22.30 -8.12
C ASP A 145 -9.39 22.18 -6.59
N ALA A 146 -10.09 21.22 -6.00
CA ALA A 146 -10.08 20.94 -4.57
C ALA A 146 -9.00 19.91 -4.14
N VAL A 147 -8.19 19.42 -5.08
CA VAL A 147 -7.14 18.43 -4.79
C VAL A 147 -5.81 19.13 -4.55
N ASP A 148 -5.34 19.10 -3.30
CA ASP A 148 -4.01 19.65 -2.96
C ASP A 148 -2.88 18.83 -3.59
N ASN A 149 -2.92 17.50 -3.38
CA ASN A 149 -1.90 16.55 -3.80
C ASN A 149 -2.55 15.31 -4.45
N VAL A 150 -1.91 14.81 -5.52
CA VAL A 150 -2.28 13.55 -6.16
C VAL A 150 -1.87 12.39 -5.27
N ARG A 151 -2.83 11.51 -4.97
CA ARG A 151 -2.69 10.37 -4.06
C ARG A 151 -3.18 9.10 -4.75
N GLY A 152 -2.47 8.01 -4.47
CA GLY A 152 -2.90 6.68 -4.89
C GLY A 152 -3.97 6.13 -3.96
N LEU A 153 -4.73 5.17 -4.46
CA LEU A 153 -5.63 4.34 -3.67
C LEU A 153 -5.46 2.86 -4.03
N ASP A 154 -5.65 2.01 -3.05
CA ASP A 154 -5.64 0.56 -3.21
C ASP A 154 -7.06 0.04 -3.05
N VAL A 155 -7.50 -0.76 -4.02
CA VAL A 155 -8.79 -1.45 -3.99
C VAL A 155 -8.54 -2.94 -3.86
N VAL A 156 -9.01 -3.53 -2.76
CA VAL A 156 -8.96 -4.96 -2.51
C VAL A 156 -10.36 -5.53 -2.60
N ILE A 157 -10.57 -6.39 -3.58
CA ILE A 157 -11.83 -7.11 -3.81
C ILE A 157 -11.68 -8.49 -3.17
N ALA A 158 -12.40 -8.70 -2.07
CA ALA A 158 -12.44 -10.00 -1.41
C ALA A 158 -13.63 -10.79 -1.94
N THR A 159 -13.37 -11.98 -2.46
CA THR A 159 -14.39 -12.89 -2.97
C THR A 159 -14.53 -14.10 -2.05
N SER A 160 -15.52 -14.96 -2.33
CA SER A 160 -15.67 -16.26 -1.67
C SER A 160 -15.06 -17.41 -2.46
N ALA A 161 -14.40 -17.13 -3.59
CA ALA A 161 -13.75 -18.16 -4.39
C ALA A 161 -12.58 -18.76 -3.60
N GLU A 162 -12.32 -20.06 -3.78
CA GLU A 162 -11.17 -20.71 -3.16
C GLU A 162 -9.94 -20.65 -4.07
N THR A 163 -10.16 -20.54 -5.38
CA THR A 163 -9.12 -20.52 -6.41
C THR A 163 -9.13 -19.22 -7.22
N ASP A 164 -7.98 -18.87 -7.77
CA ASP A 164 -7.83 -17.67 -8.60
C ASP A 164 -8.57 -17.80 -9.93
N GLU A 165 -8.75 -19.01 -10.46
CA GLU A 165 -9.47 -19.26 -11.72
C GLU A 165 -10.95 -18.89 -11.58
N GLU A 166 -11.59 -19.31 -10.48
CA GLU A 166 -12.97 -18.96 -10.16
C GLU A 166 -13.14 -17.46 -9.94
N ALA A 167 -12.21 -16.84 -9.22
CA ALA A 167 -12.23 -15.39 -8.97
C ALA A 167 -12.03 -14.59 -10.27
N TYR A 168 -11.13 -15.05 -11.14
CA TYR A 168 -10.90 -14.46 -12.44
C TYR A 168 -12.15 -14.54 -13.32
N ALA A 169 -12.79 -15.71 -13.39
CA ALA A 169 -14.03 -15.90 -14.14
C ALA A 169 -15.16 -14.99 -13.60
N LEU A 170 -15.30 -14.89 -12.28
CA LEU A 170 -16.26 -13.99 -11.63
C LEU A 170 -16.03 -12.52 -12.03
N LEU A 171 -14.80 -12.02 -11.86
CA LEU A 171 -14.48 -10.62 -12.16
C LEU A 171 -14.56 -10.33 -13.68
N ALA A 172 -14.17 -11.29 -14.52
CA ALA A 172 -14.32 -11.18 -15.97
C ALA A 172 -15.80 -11.11 -16.38
N ALA A 173 -16.67 -11.89 -15.75
CA ALA A 173 -18.12 -11.85 -15.99
C ALA A 173 -18.76 -10.52 -15.57
N PHE A 174 -18.23 -9.87 -14.51
CA PHE A 174 -18.61 -8.50 -14.15
C PHE A 174 -18.16 -7.45 -15.19
N GLY A 175 -17.30 -7.80 -16.14
CA GLY A 175 -16.78 -6.92 -17.17
C GLY A 175 -15.46 -6.25 -16.80
N MET A 176 -14.68 -6.87 -15.90
CA MET A 176 -13.36 -6.36 -15.54
C MET A 176 -12.40 -6.44 -16.74
N PRO A 177 -11.82 -5.31 -17.18
CA PRO A 177 -10.95 -5.29 -18.36
C PRO A 177 -9.54 -5.78 -18.00
N PHE A 178 -9.35 -7.10 -18.05
CA PHE A 178 -8.01 -7.69 -17.88
C PHE A 178 -7.13 -7.42 -19.10
N ALA A 179 -5.85 -7.13 -18.85
CA ALA A 179 -4.84 -7.05 -19.89
C ALA A 179 -4.72 -8.43 -20.54
N LYS A 180 -4.74 -8.47 -21.88
CA LYS A 180 -4.35 -9.69 -22.59
C LYS A 180 -2.93 -10.05 -22.16
N PRO A 181 -2.63 -11.34 -21.90
CA PRO A 181 -1.26 -11.73 -21.61
C PRO A 181 -0.39 -11.20 -22.75
N ALA A 182 0.56 -10.32 -22.41
CA ALA A 182 1.50 -9.82 -23.38
C ALA A 182 2.19 -11.04 -23.99
N GLU A 183 2.02 -11.25 -25.29
CA GLU A 183 2.89 -12.14 -26.05
C GLU A 183 4.33 -11.79 -25.65
N PRO A 184 5.18 -12.77 -25.32
CA PRO A 184 6.54 -12.49 -24.89
C PRO A 184 7.20 -11.65 -25.98
N LYS A 185 7.44 -10.37 -25.66
CA LYS A 185 8.17 -9.47 -26.55
C LYS A 185 9.50 -10.16 -26.83
N PRO A 186 9.89 -10.42 -28.10
CA PRO A 186 11.16 -11.06 -28.38
C PRO A 186 12.23 -10.24 -27.69
N GLU A 187 12.99 -10.90 -26.81
CA GLU A 187 14.09 -10.28 -26.11
C GLU A 187 14.97 -9.56 -27.15
N PRO A 188 15.42 -8.32 -26.87
CA PRO A 188 16.37 -7.69 -27.76
C PRO A 188 17.60 -8.61 -27.80
N LYS A 189 17.86 -9.20 -28.98
CA LYS A 189 19.12 -9.88 -29.25
C LYS A 189 20.21 -8.87 -28.89
N VAL A 190 20.94 -9.14 -27.82
CA VAL A 190 22.19 -8.45 -27.53
C VAL A 190 23.09 -8.81 -28.71
N GLU A 191 23.24 -7.90 -29.66
CA GLU A 191 24.33 -7.95 -30.63
C GLU A 191 25.61 -7.94 -29.80
N ALA A 192 26.30 -9.08 -29.79
CA ALA A 192 27.68 -9.14 -29.33
C ALA A 192 28.48 -8.10 -30.12
N PRO A 193 29.30 -7.25 -29.47
CA PRO A 193 30.18 -6.38 -30.23
C PRO A 193 31.12 -7.25 -31.07
N ALA A 194 31.15 -6.96 -32.36
CA ALA A 194 32.06 -7.57 -33.31
C ALA A 194 33.51 -7.43 -32.82
N GLN A 195 34.24 -8.53 -32.90
CA GLN A 195 35.69 -8.55 -32.84
C GLN A 195 36.20 -7.87 -34.12
N ASP A 196 36.80 -6.70 -33.99
CA ASP A 196 37.73 -6.17 -34.98
C ASP A 196 39.14 -6.39 -34.44
N ASP A 197 39.72 -7.54 -34.81
CA ASP A 197 41.16 -7.75 -34.84
C ASP A 197 41.69 -7.15 -36.15
N ASP A 198 42.50 -6.09 -36.07
CA ASP A 198 43.59 -5.91 -37.05
C ASP A 198 44.72 -5.03 -36.48
N ALA A 199 45.95 -5.49 -36.69
CA ALA A 199 47.17 -5.10 -36.00
C ALA A 199 47.99 -4.05 -36.78
N ALA A 200 48.68 -3.16 -36.06
CA ALA A 200 49.99 -2.63 -36.47
C ALA A 200 50.74 -2.02 -35.26
N ALA A 201 52.03 -2.36 -35.19
CA ALA A 201 52.95 -2.15 -34.07
C ALA A 201 53.74 -0.83 -34.11
N GLU A 202 54.23 -0.42 -32.94
CA GLU A 202 55.52 0.25 -32.61
C GLU A 202 55.36 0.82 -31.17
N GLU A 203 56.25 0.73 -30.18
CA GLU A 203 57.55 0.09 -29.94
C GLU A 203 57.73 0.16 -28.39
N ALA A 204 58.38 -0.84 -27.78
CA ALA A 204 58.79 -0.83 -26.37
C ALA A 204 60.21 -0.23 -26.22
N PRO A 205 60.69 0.10 -25.01
CA PRO A 205 61.42 -0.94 -24.27
C PRO A 205 61.27 -0.93 -22.71
N VAL A 206 61.03 -2.15 -22.23
CA VAL A 206 61.59 -2.92 -21.09
C VAL A 206 62.60 -2.25 -20.12
N ALA A 207 62.38 -2.48 -18.81
CA ALA A 207 63.44 -2.84 -17.84
C ALA A 207 62.87 -3.60 -16.61
N GLU A 208 63.29 -4.88 -16.50
CA GLU A 208 63.49 -5.84 -15.39
C GLU A 208 62.89 -5.57 -13.99
N ALA A 209 62.06 -6.46 -13.40
CA ALA A 209 62.27 -7.84 -12.90
C ALA A 209 62.92 -7.93 -11.48
N GLU A 210 62.14 -8.35 -10.48
CA GLU A 210 62.47 -9.46 -9.55
C GLU A 210 61.27 -9.76 -8.61
N ALA A 211 60.96 -11.04 -8.44
CA ALA A 211 60.11 -11.64 -7.41
C ALA A 211 61.04 -12.54 -6.53
N PRO A 212 60.58 -13.40 -5.58
CA PRO A 212 59.26 -13.65 -4.96
C PRO A 212 59.34 -13.67 -3.39
N VAL A 213 58.29 -13.95 -2.57
CA VAL A 213 57.83 -15.29 -2.13
C VAL A 213 56.83 -15.15 -0.94
N ALA A 214 55.81 -16.03 -0.95
CA ALA A 214 55.06 -16.72 0.14
C ALA A 214 54.04 -16.02 1.06
N ASP A 215 52.85 -16.65 1.05
CA ASP A 215 52.03 -17.20 2.15
C ASP A 215 51.72 -16.34 3.39
N ASP A 216 50.42 -16.22 3.73
CA ASP A 216 49.78 -17.00 4.82
C ASP A 216 48.37 -16.44 5.14
N GLU A 217 47.65 -17.13 6.00
CA GLU A 217 46.20 -17.35 6.05
C GLU A 217 45.61 -16.78 7.36
N ALA A 218 44.78 -15.72 7.30
CA ALA A 218 43.75 -15.29 8.29
C ALA A 218 44.17 -15.15 9.80
N PRO A 219 43.29 -14.87 10.81
CA PRO A 219 41.98 -14.20 10.87
C PRO A 219 41.84 -13.14 12.04
N ALA A 220 40.63 -12.58 12.18
CA ALA A 220 39.90 -12.23 13.43
C ALA A 220 40.16 -10.91 14.24
N GLU A 221 39.03 -10.19 14.42
CA GLU A 221 38.48 -9.54 15.63
C GLU A 221 39.17 -8.33 16.34
N ALA A 222 38.35 -7.27 16.51
CA ALA A 222 38.08 -6.52 17.75
C ALA A 222 38.33 -4.98 17.75
N GLU A 223 37.34 -4.29 18.34
CA GLU A 223 37.34 -2.96 19.00
C GLU A 223 37.15 -1.67 18.15
N ALA A 224 35.97 -1.04 18.34
CA ALA A 224 35.84 0.35 18.82
C ALA A 224 34.35 0.70 19.08
N GLU A 225 33.83 0.27 20.23
CA GLU A 225 32.78 0.97 20.96
C GLU A 225 33.48 1.93 21.95
N ALA A 226 33.25 3.24 21.84
CA ALA A 226 33.33 4.24 22.92
C ALA A 226 33.21 5.66 22.32
N GLU A 227 32.67 6.59 23.10
CA GLU A 227 32.48 8.03 22.83
C GLU A 227 31.12 8.43 22.26
N ALA A 228 30.10 8.50 23.13
CA ALA A 228 29.33 9.73 23.38
C ALA A 228 28.30 9.51 24.52
N GLU A 229 28.76 9.07 25.69
CA GLU A 229 28.07 9.27 26.97
C GLU A 229 28.82 10.39 27.70
N ALA A 230 28.39 11.64 27.51
CA ALA A 230 28.78 12.78 28.34
C ALA A 230 27.96 14.02 27.93
N GLU A 231 26.66 14.02 28.21
CA GLU A 231 25.87 15.22 28.45
C GLU A 231 24.48 14.77 28.96
N VAL A 232 24.00 15.41 30.03
CA VAL A 232 22.78 15.09 30.82
C VAL A 232 22.94 14.08 31.97
N GLU A 233 23.94 14.30 32.82
CA GLU A 233 23.81 14.05 34.27
C GLU A 233 24.07 15.38 35.00
N GLU A 234 23.12 16.33 34.93
CA GLU A 234 23.07 17.43 35.89
C GLU A 234 21.66 18.05 35.99
N GLU A 235 20.59 17.25 36.02
CA GLU A 235 19.28 17.79 36.44
C GLU A 235 18.30 16.71 36.93
N SER A 236 18.68 15.93 37.95
CA SER A 236 17.69 15.34 38.87
C SER A 236 18.37 14.50 39.95
N ALA A 237 18.65 15.07 41.13
CA ALA A 237 18.51 14.39 42.42
C ALA A 237 18.96 15.30 43.57
N GLU A 238 18.04 16.10 44.12
CA GLU A 238 18.06 16.33 45.57
C GLU A 238 16.65 16.69 46.08
N GLU A 239 15.89 15.65 46.44
CA GLU A 239 15.05 15.70 47.63
C GLU A 239 15.49 14.53 48.52
N PRO A 240 15.57 14.70 49.85
CA PRO A 240 14.42 14.22 50.62
C PRO A 240 14.00 15.08 51.83
N ALA A 241 12.72 14.91 52.13
CA ALA A 241 11.88 15.33 53.24
C ALA A 241 12.51 15.52 54.64
N THR A 242 12.02 16.56 55.35
CA THR A 242 11.58 16.48 56.77
C THR A 242 10.48 17.51 57.06
N GLU A 243 9.29 17.05 57.45
CA GLU A 243 8.33 17.78 58.31
C GLU A 243 8.74 17.57 59.80
N PRO A 244 8.10 18.17 60.83
CA PRO A 244 7.07 19.24 60.86
C PRO A 244 7.42 20.38 61.85
N GLU A 245 6.69 21.49 61.84
CA GLU A 245 6.19 22.14 63.07
C GLU A 245 5.18 23.27 62.80
N ALA A 246 4.36 23.51 63.82
CA ALA A 246 3.05 24.14 63.81
C ALA A 246 3.03 25.69 63.87
N SER A 247 1.80 26.22 63.84
CA SER A 247 1.31 27.61 64.06
C SER A 247 0.93 28.32 62.75
N ALA A 248 -0.18 29.06 62.64
CA ALA A 248 -1.35 29.33 63.45
C ALA A 248 -2.37 30.09 62.56
N GLU A 249 -3.66 30.00 62.92
CA GLU A 249 -4.71 31.04 62.77
C GLU A 249 -5.11 31.52 61.35
N ALA A 250 -6.33 31.16 60.91
CA ALA A 250 -7.54 32.02 60.87
C ALA A 250 -7.77 32.51 59.41
N ASP A 251 -8.94 32.51 58.79
CA ASP A 251 -10.34 32.53 59.21
C ASP A 251 -11.18 31.78 58.15
N ALA A 252 -12.26 31.16 58.61
CA ALA A 252 -13.39 30.75 57.78
C ALA A 252 -14.55 31.72 58.00
N ASP A 253 -15.37 31.86 56.96
CA ASP A 253 -16.71 32.47 56.95
C ASP A 253 -16.82 34.00 57.13
N GLU A 254 -17.23 34.70 56.07
CA GLU A 254 -18.41 35.59 56.17
C GLU A 254 -19.07 35.89 54.82
N GLU A 255 -20.36 36.13 54.91
CA GLU A 255 -21.44 36.21 53.93
C GLU A 255 -21.27 37.24 52.79
N ASN A 256 -21.77 36.91 51.58
CA ASN A 256 -22.98 37.44 50.91
C ASN A 256 -22.96 37.17 49.39
#